data_AF-E2X4V2-F1
#
_entry.id   AF-E2X4V2-F1
#
_cell.length_a   1.000
_cell.length_b   1.000
_cell.length_c   1.000
_cell.angle_alpha   90.00
_cell.angle_beta   90.00
_cell.angle_gamma   90.00
#
_symmetry.space_group_name_H-M   'P 1'
#
loop_
_entity.id
_entity.type
_entity.pdbx_description
1 polymer ?
#
loop_
_entity_poly.entity_id
_entity_poly.type
_entity_poly.pdbx_seq_one_letter_code
_entity_poly.pdbx_strand_id
1 'polypeptide(L)' 'MITSDDWASYGREVPKDKHLTGKIFTQRIERNNLTLRTRIKRLARKTICFSR' A
#
# COMPACT_ATOMS: atom_id res chain seq x y z
N MET A 1 8.90 9.85 4.51
CA MET A 1 9.41 9.52 3.17
C MET A 1 8.57 8.40 2.61
N ILE A 2 7.84 8.64 1.52
CA ILE A 2 6.89 7.70 0.93
C ILE A 2 7.53 7.14 -0.34
N THR A 3 7.62 5.81 -0.43
CA THR A 3 8.13 5.11 -1.61
C THR A 3 6.94 4.63 -2.45
N SER A 4 6.82 5.08 -3.69
CA SER A 4 5.77 4.60 -4.61
C SER A 4 6.30 4.37 -6.02
N ASP A 5 5.45 3.83 -6.89
CA ASP A 5 5.71 3.45 -8.28
C ASP A 5 5.58 4.62 -9.29
N ASP A 6 5.60 5.85 -8.79
CA ASP A 6 5.50 7.09 -9.60
C ASP A 6 4.19 7.22 -10.40
N TRP A 7 3.10 6.63 -9.91
CA TRP A 7 1.80 6.82 -10.55
C TRP A 7 1.35 8.29 -10.48
N ALA A 8 0.92 8.84 -11.61
CA ALA A 8 0.53 10.25 -11.76
C ALA A 8 -0.50 10.75 -10.73
N SER A 9 -1.36 9.86 -10.21
CA SER A 9 -2.34 10.18 -9.16
C SER A 9 -1.68 10.67 -7.87
N TYR A 10 -0.49 10.17 -7.52
CA TYR A 10 0.22 10.58 -6.30
C TYR A 10 0.75 12.01 -6.35
N GLY A 11 0.94 12.57 -7.56
CA GLY A 11 1.48 13.92 -7.74
C GLY A 11 0.61 15.03 -7.16
N ARG A 12 -0.67 14.75 -6.84
CA ARG A 12 -1.58 15.69 -6.17
C ARG A 12 -1.51 15.61 -4.65
N GLU A 13 -1.27 14.43 -4.09
CA GLU A 13 -1.40 14.18 -2.65
C GLU A 13 -0.06 14.08 -1.92
N VAL A 14 1.01 13.72 -2.63
CA VAL A 14 2.33 13.54 -2.04
C VAL A 14 3.23 14.70 -2.42
N PRO A 15 3.72 15.50 -1.45
CA PRO A 15 4.73 16.52 -1.72
C PRO A 15 5.97 15.89 -2.35
N LYS A 16 6.44 16.44 -3.49
CA LYS A 16 7.58 15.90 -4.26
C LYS A 16 8.82 15.68 -3.40
N ASP A 17 9.08 16.57 -2.44
CA ASP A 17 10.23 16.50 -1.54
C ASP A 17 10.21 15.28 -0.61
N LYS A 18 9.04 14.67 -0.40
CA LYS A 18 8.83 13.51 0.46
C LYS A 18 8.60 12.22 -0.33
N HIS A 19 8.54 12.32 -1.66
CA HIS A 19 8.26 11.22 -2.57
C HIS A 19 9.57 10.65 -3.11
N LEU A 20 9.83 9.38 -2.79
CA LEU A 20 10.90 8.63 -3.42
C LEU A 20 10.35 7.66 -4.44
N THR A 21 10.79 7.82 -5.67
CA THR A 21 10.48 6.94 -6.79
C THR A 21 11.76 6.31 -7.31
N GLY A 22 11.69 5.02 -7.63
CA GLY A 22 12.85 4.27 -8.13
C GLY A 22 12.71 2.77 -7.98
N LYS A 23 13.33 2.04 -8.92
CA LYS A 23 13.30 0.56 -8.97
C LYS A 23 13.89 -0.12 -7.73
N ILE A 24 14.72 0.60 -6.97
CA ILE A 24 15.32 0.11 -5.71
C ILE A 24 14.23 -0.18 -4.67
N PHE A 25 13.09 0.53 -4.72
CA PHE A 25 12.02 0.41 -3.72
C PHE A 25 10.88 -0.52 -4.14
N THR A 26 10.93 -1.10 -5.35
CA THR A 26 9.87 -1.98 -5.87
C THR A 26 9.59 -3.16 -4.93
N GLN A 27 10.63 -3.85 -4.46
CA GLN A 27 10.48 -4.96 -3.50
C GLN A 27 9.79 -4.53 -2.19
N ARG A 28 10.05 -3.30 -1.72
CA ARG A 28 9.43 -2.76 -0.50
C ARG A 28 7.94 -2.47 -0.72
N ILE A 29 7.59 -1.86 -1.86
CA ILE A 29 6.21 -1.58 -2.27
C ILE A 29 5.43 -2.90 -2.36
N GLU A 30 5.99 -3.90 -3.04
CA GLU A 30 5.38 -5.22 -3.20
C GLU A 30 5.16 -5.92 -1.85
N ARG A 31 6.15 -5.92 -0.95
CA ARG A 31 5.98 -6.49 0.40
C ARG A 31 4.91 -5.80 1.22
N ASN A 32 4.81 -4.46 1.13
CA ASN A 32 3.78 -3.70 1.81
C ASN A 32 2.39 -4.09 1.30
N ASN A 33 2.22 -4.16 -0.02
CA ASN A 33 0.97 -4.56 -0.67
C ASN A 33 0.56 -5.99 -0.29
N LEU A 34 1.52 -6.94 -0.29
CA LEU A 34 1.29 -8.32 0.14
C LEU A 34 0.82 -8.40 1.60
N THR A 35 1.48 -7.64 2.48
CA THR A 35 1.14 -7.58 3.92
C THR A 35 -0.26 -7.00 4.12
N LEU A 36 -0.58 -5.91 3.43
CA LEU A 36 -1.89 -5.27 3.49
C LEU A 36 -2.99 -6.22 3.02
N ARG A 37 -2.81 -6.87 1.86
CA ARG A 37 -3.75 -7.86 1.32
C ARG A 37 -4.00 -9.00 2.31
N THR A 38 -2.95 -9.49 2.95
CA THR A 38 -3.04 -10.56 3.95
C THR A 38 -3.80 -10.11 5.19
N ARG A 39 -3.55 -8.87 5.66
CA ARG A 39 -4.25 -8.28 6.81
C ARG A 39 -5.73 -8.07 6.51
N ILE A 40 -6.09 -7.51 5.35
CA ILE A 40 -7.49 -7.33 4.94
C ILE A 40 -8.19 -8.69 4.84
N LYS A 41 -7.57 -9.70 4.23
CA LYS A 41 -8.14 -11.06 4.15
C LYS A 41 -8.33 -11.69 5.53
N ARG A 42 -7.41 -11.45 6.47
CA ARG A 42 -7.55 -11.90 7.87
C ARG A 42 -8.65 -11.14 8.60
N LEU A 43 -8.74 -9.82 8.40
CA LEU A 43 -9.78 -8.98 8.97
C LEU A 43 -11.15 -9.46 8.51
N ALA A 44 -11.36 -9.62 7.19
CA ALA A 44 -12.57 -10.17 6.62
C ALA A 44 -12.93 -11.51 7.29
N ARG A 45 -12.02 -12.49 7.35
CA ARG A 45 -12.31 -13.77 8.05
C ARG A 45 -12.71 -13.62 9.52
N LYS A 46 -12.17 -12.62 10.23
CA LYS A 46 -12.55 -12.33 11.62
C LYS A 46 -13.89 -11.60 11.72
N THR A 47 -14.22 -10.75 10.75
CA THR A 47 -15.43 -9.92 10.76
C THR A 47 -16.58 -10.53 9.96
N ILE A 48 -16.38 -11.68 9.29
CA ILE A 48 -17.42 -12.52 8.68
C ILE A 48 -18.29 -13.22 9.77
N CYS A 49 -18.35 -12.66 10.99
CA CYS A 49 -19.56 -12.77 11.79
C CYS A 49 -20.69 -12.10 11.00
N PHE A 50 -21.32 -12.85 10.10
CA PHE A 50 -22.67 -12.57 9.64
C PHE A 50 -23.50 -12.42 10.91
N SER A 51 -23.96 -11.20 11.20
CA SER A 51 -25.14 -11.07 12.05
C SER A 51 -26.25 -11.89 11.38
N ARG A 52 -26.87 -12.76 12.17
CA ARG A 52 -27.92 -13.70 11.76
C ARG A 52 -29.05 -13.04 10.97
#